data_AF-A0A1G4VNL0-F1
#
_entry.id   AF-A0A1G4VNL0-F1
#
_cell.length_a   1.000
_cell.length_b   1.000
_cell.length_c   1.000
_cell.angle_alpha   90.00
_cell.angle_beta   90.00
_cell.angle_gamma   90.00
#
_symmetry.space_group_name_H-M   'P 1'
#
loop_
_entity.id
_entity.type
_entity.pdbx_description
1 polymer ?
#
loop_
_entity_poly.entity_id
_entity_poly.type
_entity_poly.pdbx_seq_one_letter_code
_entity_poly.pdbx_strand_id
1 'polypeptide(L)'
;METIVTNHARKKLKERAGVGKNNAHEMAYRARFYGLGLKDCEGELAKWLFCKRLKCGAFAKIYGKRTYIFSEDGILITIYPLPKEFEDLEKHVKPEAWKRYKQYTNSLHRAQNVPIKTTDKPQLKDPNTIKVVLNRHLEAENIDFLVIKVVRVGNSYMAYFLSDEPRRDSRFFKSLCDWARNSLKIRVFFEHRKDEEGNYVLKKDWLSGNVRKE
;
A
#
# COMPACT_ATOMS: atom_id res chain seq x y z
N MET A 1 9.73 -0.65 -7.50
CA MET A 1 9.99 -0.77 -6.05
C MET A 1 8.71 -0.54 -5.28
N GLU A 2 8.40 -1.40 -4.32
CA GLU A 2 7.21 -1.29 -3.45
C GLU A 2 7.54 -0.45 -2.20
N THR A 3 6.57 0.33 -1.69
CA THR A 3 6.74 1.09 -0.44
C THR A 3 6.19 0.26 0.71
N ILE A 4 7.08 -0.15 1.62
CA ILE A 4 6.72 -0.96 2.77
C ILE A 4 6.40 -0.04 3.95
N VAL A 5 5.26 -0.24 4.60
CA VAL A 5 4.87 0.51 5.80
C VAL A 5 4.81 -0.44 6.99
N THR A 6 5.73 -0.26 7.93
CA THR A 6 5.78 -1.04 9.18
C THR A 6 4.61 -0.71 10.10
N ASN A 7 4.30 -1.59 11.05
CA ASN A 7 3.28 -1.32 12.07
C ASN A 7 3.62 -0.07 12.91
N HIS A 8 4.91 0.16 13.20
CA HIS A 8 5.38 1.38 13.84
C HIS A 8 5.04 2.63 13.01
N ALA A 9 5.35 2.62 11.72
CA ALA A 9 5.06 3.74 10.83
C ALA A 9 3.55 3.97 10.64
N ARG A 10 2.74 2.91 10.60
CA ARG A 10 1.27 3.00 10.60
C ARG A 10 0.75 3.70 11.86
N LYS A 11 1.27 3.34 13.03
CA LYS A 11 0.92 3.98 14.30
C LYS A 11 1.28 5.48 14.25
N LYS A 12 2.47 5.83 13.78
CA LYS A 12 2.90 7.23 13.63
C LYS A 12 2.11 8.01 12.58
N LEU A 13 1.67 7.39 11.50
CA LEU A 13 0.74 8.01 10.53
C LEU A 13 -0.59 8.37 11.17
N LYS A 14 -1.16 7.47 11.98
CA LYS A 14 -2.41 7.77 12.68
C LYS A 14 -2.21 8.89 13.70
N GLU A 15 -1.20 8.77 14.56
CA GLU A 15 -0.94 9.72 15.66
C GLU A 15 -0.57 11.13 15.17
N ARG A 16 0.31 11.23 14.16
CA ARG A 16 0.91 12.51 13.76
C ARG A 16 0.32 13.11 12.49
N ALA A 17 -0.34 12.28 11.68
CA ALA A 17 -0.89 12.69 10.41
C ALA A 17 -2.42 12.52 10.34
N GLY A 18 -3.06 11.86 11.31
CA GLY A 18 -4.48 11.53 11.25
C GLY A 18 -4.84 10.54 10.14
N VAL A 19 -3.84 9.87 9.55
CA VAL A 19 -4.05 8.97 8.42
C VAL A 19 -4.46 7.60 8.94
N GLY A 20 -5.67 7.17 8.60
CA GLY A 20 -6.21 5.85 8.97
C GLY A 20 -5.43 4.69 8.33
N LYS A 21 -5.53 3.51 8.95
CA LYS A 21 -4.83 2.27 8.57
C LYS A 21 -4.97 1.94 7.07
N ASN A 22 -6.16 2.15 6.51
CA ASN A 22 -6.49 1.82 5.12
C ASN A 22 -5.77 2.70 4.08
N ASN A 23 -5.35 3.90 4.48
CA ASN A 23 -4.71 4.89 3.60
C ASN A 23 -3.20 4.99 3.83
N ALA A 24 -2.66 4.26 4.82
CA ALA A 24 -1.27 4.39 5.22
C ALA A 24 -0.28 4.01 4.10
N HIS A 25 -0.55 2.90 3.41
CA HIS A 25 0.26 2.42 2.27
C HIS A 25 0.17 3.37 1.08
N GLU A 26 -1.03 3.83 0.73
CA GLU A 26 -1.26 4.77 -0.37
C GLU A 26 -0.55 6.12 -0.10
N MET A 27 -0.63 6.62 1.13
CA MET A 27 0.02 7.86 1.52
C MET A 27 1.54 7.74 1.49
N ALA A 28 2.09 6.64 2.00
CA ALA A 28 3.52 6.38 1.97
C ALA A 28 4.04 6.23 0.53
N TYR A 29 3.31 5.50 -0.33
CA TYR A 29 3.62 5.38 -1.75
C TYR A 29 3.69 6.76 -2.41
N ARG A 30 2.66 7.58 -2.20
CA ARG A 30 2.62 8.94 -2.77
C ARG A 30 3.75 9.81 -2.28
N ALA A 31 4.03 9.80 -0.98
CA ALA A 31 5.15 10.56 -0.43
C ALA A 31 6.49 10.10 -1.01
N ARG A 32 6.71 8.80 -1.20
CA ARG A 32 7.96 8.28 -1.77
C ARG A 32 8.17 8.73 -3.21
N PHE A 33 7.15 8.57 -4.06
CA PHE A 33 7.29 8.76 -5.51
C PHE A 33 6.99 10.18 -5.98
N TYR A 34 6.04 10.85 -5.35
CA TYR A 34 5.57 12.18 -5.75
C TYR A 34 5.92 13.29 -4.75
N GLY A 35 6.50 12.94 -3.59
CA GLY A 35 6.96 13.91 -2.62
C GLY A 35 8.22 14.66 -3.08
N LEU A 36 8.35 15.88 -2.57
CA LEU A 36 9.52 16.74 -2.74
C LEU A 36 10.66 16.18 -1.90
N GLY A 37 11.80 15.90 -2.52
CA GLY A 37 13.01 15.44 -1.85
C GLY A 37 14.02 16.55 -1.65
N LEU A 38 15.15 16.21 -1.04
CA LEU A 38 16.24 17.17 -0.76
C LEU A 38 16.67 17.98 -1.99
N LYS A 39 16.75 17.35 -3.17
CA LYS A 39 17.17 18.02 -4.41
C LYS A 39 16.14 19.03 -4.95
N ASP A 40 14.89 18.90 -4.51
CA ASP A 40 13.76 19.76 -4.89
C ASP A 40 13.67 21.01 -4.01
N CYS A 41 14.23 20.97 -2.80
CA CYS A 41 14.19 22.04 -1.81
C CYS A 41 15.39 22.99 -1.91
N GLU A 42 15.23 24.21 -1.43
CA GLU A 42 16.26 25.25 -1.42
C GLU A 42 16.40 25.90 -0.04
N GLY A 43 17.56 26.51 0.21
CA GLY A 43 17.84 27.27 1.44
C GLY A 43 17.65 26.48 2.73
N GLU A 44 16.99 27.11 3.72
CA GLU A 44 16.77 26.54 5.05
C GLU A 44 15.91 25.28 5.04
N LEU A 45 14.98 25.14 4.08
CA LEU A 45 14.18 23.92 3.96
C LEU A 45 15.05 22.72 3.55
N ALA A 46 15.99 22.92 2.64
CA ALA A 46 16.93 21.87 2.24
C ALA A 46 17.81 21.45 3.42
N LYS A 47 18.35 22.40 4.19
CA LYS A 47 19.13 22.13 5.41
C LYS A 47 18.31 21.38 6.44
N TRP A 48 17.10 21.84 6.72
CA TRP A 48 16.19 21.19 7.65
C TRP A 48 15.88 19.75 7.23
N LEU A 49 15.55 19.53 5.95
CA LEU A 49 15.21 18.21 5.42
C LEU A 49 16.42 17.26 5.43
N PHE A 50 17.63 17.79 5.22
CA PHE A 50 18.88 17.05 5.36
C PHE A 50 19.09 16.58 6.79
N CYS A 51 18.95 17.47 7.78
CA CYS A 51 19.09 17.14 9.21
C CYS A 51 18.08 16.11 9.72
N LYS A 52 16.93 15.97 9.05
CA LYS A 52 15.93 14.94 9.40
C LYS A 52 16.30 13.53 8.93
N ARG A 53 17.35 13.34 8.12
CA ARG A 53 17.80 12.00 7.74
C ARG A 53 18.43 11.31 8.95
N LEU A 54 17.74 10.31 9.49
CA LEU A 54 18.09 9.66 10.76
C LEU A 54 19.38 8.82 10.73
N LYS A 55 20.02 8.61 9.56
CA LYS A 55 21.25 7.81 9.32
C LYS A 55 21.71 7.93 7.85
N CYS A 56 22.93 7.48 7.53
CA CYS A 56 23.34 7.22 6.15
C CYS A 56 22.32 6.30 5.44
N GLY A 57 21.99 6.59 4.18
CA GLY A 57 21.03 5.83 3.36
C GLY A 57 19.56 6.22 3.54
N ALA A 58 19.16 6.79 4.67
CA ALA A 58 17.78 7.26 4.86
C ALA A 58 17.49 8.51 4.00
N PHE A 59 16.28 8.59 3.45
CA PHE A 59 15.85 9.75 2.68
C PHE A 59 14.51 10.30 3.16
N ALA A 60 14.38 11.61 3.09
CA ALA A 60 13.17 12.33 3.49
C ALA A 60 12.42 12.88 2.27
N LYS A 61 11.09 12.89 2.39
CA LYS A 61 10.17 13.39 1.38
C LYS A 61 9.09 14.25 2.02
N ILE A 62 8.79 15.39 1.44
CA ILE A 62 7.69 16.26 1.86
C ILE A 62 6.48 15.99 0.97
N TYR A 63 5.35 15.71 1.60
CA TYR A 63 4.08 15.48 0.92
C TYR A 63 2.88 15.84 1.80
N GLY A 64 1.93 16.62 1.27
CA GLY A 64 0.71 16.98 1.99
C GLY A 64 0.98 17.67 3.34
N LYS A 65 1.87 18.67 3.36
CA LYS A 65 2.33 19.40 4.56
C LYS A 65 2.93 18.52 5.66
N ARG A 66 3.51 17.38 5.28
CA ARG A 66 4.14 16.43 6.21
C ARG A 66 5.45 15.93 5.64
N THR A 67 6.36 15.55 6.52
CA THR A 67 7.68 15.01 6.19
C THR A 67 7.71 13.53 6.51
N TYR A 68 8.02 12.71 5.51
CA TYR A 68 8.11 11.26 5.59
C TYR A 68 9.58 10.87 5.51
N ILE A 69 10.02 10.00 6.42
CA ILE A 69 11.38 9.48 6.44
C ILE A 69 11.33 8.00 6.06
N PHE A 70 12.09 7.66 5.05
CA PHE A 70 12.23 6.31 4.53
C PHE A 70 13.65 5.78 4.79
N SER A 71 13.78 4.46 4.97
CA SER A 71 15.06 3.78 4.84
C SER A 71 15.54 3.82 3.39
N GLU A 72 16.78 3.41 3.15
CA GLU A 72 17.35 3.27 1.81
C GLU A 72 16.49 2.36 0.91
N ASP A 73 16.02 1.23 1.45
CA ASP A 73 15.12 0.29 0.75
C ASP A 73 13.71 0.86 0.52
N GLY A 74 13.42 2.02 1.13
CA GLY A 74 12.15 2.73 1.03
C GLY A 74 11.04 2.17 1.91
N ILE A 75 11.43 1.62 3.06
CA ILE A 75 10.54 1.31 4.17
C ILE A 75 10.23 2.62 4.90
N LEU A 76 8.95 2.94 5.12
CA LEU A 76 8.57 4.10 5.91
C LEU A 76 8.98 3.87 7.37
N ILE A 77 9.85 4.74 7.88
CA ILE A 77 10.32 4.71 9.27
C ILE A 77 9.39 5.55 10.13
N THR A 78 9.19 6.82 9.75
CA THR A 78 8.42 7.76 10.57
C THR A 78 7.93 8.98 9.77
N ILE A 79 7.03 9.75 10.38
CA ILE A 79 6.42 10.95 9.80
C ILE A 79 6.44 12.08 10.84
N TYR A 80 6.61 13.31 10.36
CA TYR A 80 6.50 14.53 11.14
C TYR A 80 5.60 15.55 10.43
N PRO A 81 4.89 16.42 11.17
CA PRO A 81 4.34 17.62 10.58
C PRO A 81 5.47 18.48 9.99
N LEU A 82 5.16 19.18 8.90
CA LEU A 82 6.07 20.20 8.38
C LEU A 82 6.08 21.40 9.35
N PRO A 83 7.25 21.99 9.67
CA PRO A 83 7.32 23.22 10.45
C PRO A 83 6.49 24.36 9.84
N LYS A 84 5.91 25.20 10.68
CA LYS A 84 5.06 26.33 10.25
C LYS A 84 5.80 27.34 9.37
N GLU A 85 7.08 27.53 9.62
CA GLU A 85 7.96 28.40 8.82
C GLU A 85 8.06 27.99 7.33
N PHE A 86 7.73 26.73 6.99
CA PHE A 86 7.71 26.22 5.63
C PHE A 86 6.29 25.96 5.10
N GLU A 87 5.27 26.60 5.70
CA GLU A 87 3.88 26.43 5.28
C GLU A 87 3.67 26.91 3.83
N ASP A 88 4.36 27.98 3.43
CA ASP A 88 4.46 28.48 2.06
C ASP A 88 5.50 27.70 1.25
N LEU A 89 5.29 26.38 1.15
CA LEU A 89 6.27 25.44 0.58
C LEU A 89 6.78 25.84 -0.82
N GLU A 90 5.95 26.49 -1.63
CA GLU A 90 6.28 27.05 -2.95
C GLU A 90 7.52 27.95 -2.95
N LYS A 91 7.70 28.77 -1.91
CA LYS A 91 8.81 29.73 -1.81
C LYS A 91 10.15 29.07 -1.50
N HIS A 92 10.13 27.81 -1.08
CA HIS A 92 11.31 27.09 -0.58
C HIS A 92 11.72 25.90 -1.45
N VAL A 93 11.13 25.79 -2.63
CA VAL A 93 11.38 24.70 -3.57
C VAL A 93 11.57 25.23 -4.98
N LYS A 94 12.27 24.47 -5.79
CA LYS A 94 12.49 24.81 -7.20
C LYS A 94 11.15 24.93 -7.94
N PRO A 95 10.96 25.94 -8.82
CA PRO A 95 9.71 26.14 -9.55
C PRO A 95 9.24 24.91 -10.33
N GLU A 96 10.16 24.20 -10.99
CA GLU A 96 9.84 22.97 -11.74
C GLU A 96 9.36 21.83 -10.83
N ALA A 97 10.02 21.67 -9.68
CA ALA A 97 9.63 20.68 -8.69
C ALA A 97 8.26 21.00 -8.08
N TRP A 98 7.98 22.28 -7.83
CA TRP A 98 6.67 22.74 -7.38
C TRP A 98 5.57 22.42 -8.39
N LYS A 99 5.79 22.72 -9.68
CA LYS A 99 4.83 22.43 -10.76
C LYS A 99 4.50 20.94 -10.81
N ARG A 100 5.54 20.07 -10.76
CA ARG A 100 5.37 18.61 -10.69
C ARG A 100 4.57 18.20 -9.46
N TYR A 101 4.94 18.69 -8.28
CA TYR A 101 4.25 18.39 -7.01
C TYR A 101 2.78 18.83 -7.02
N LYS A 102 2.48 19.99 -7.61
CA LYS A 102 1.11 20.51 -7.75
C LYS A 102 0.26 19.72 -8.73
N GLN A 103 0.82 19.18 -9.81
CA GLN A 103 0.08 18.30 -10.71
C GLN A 103 -0.48 17.08 -9.98
N TYR A 104 0.34 16.41 -9.17
CA TYR A 104 -0.07 15.23 -8.40
C TYR A 104 -0.98 15.55 -7.22
N THR A 105 -0.82 16.70 -6.57
CA THR A 105 -1.69 17.11 -5.46
C THR A 105 -3.03 17.71 -5.94
N ASN A 106 -3.06 18.39 -7.08
CA ASN A 106 -4.29 18.94 -7.66
C ASN A 106 -5.15 17.87 -8.34
N SER A 107 -4.56 16.84 -8.95
CA SER A 107 -5.32 15.67 -9.44
C SER A 107 -6.10 14.99 -8.31
N LEU A 108 -5.63 15.13 -7.06
CA LEU A 108 -6.30 14.60 -5.87
C LEU A 108 -7.47 15.47 -5.39
N HIS A 109 -7.36 16.79 -5.44
CA HIS A 109 -8.51 17.65 -5.13
C HIS A 109 -9.65 17.47 -6.14
N ARG A 110 -9.33 17.23 -7.42
CA ARG A 110 -10.33 16.81 -8.42
C ARG A 110 -10.89 15.41 -8.11
N ALA A 111 -10.07 14.45 -7.70
CA ALA A 111 -10.56 13.11 -7.34
C ALA A 111 -11.37 13.07 -6.02
N GLN A 112 -11.18 14.04 -5.12
CA GLN A 112 -11.91 14.15 -3.85
C GLN A 112 -13.19 15.00 -3.94
N ASN A 113 -13.25 15.98 -4.85
CA ASN A 113 -14.43 16.84 -5.09
C ASN A 113 -15.27 16.43 -6.30
N VAL A 114 -14.85 15.43 -7.07
CA VAL A 114 -15.77 14.68 -7.91
C VAL A 114 -16.54 13.78 -6.94
N PRO A 115 -17.90 13.85 -6.86
CA PRO A 115 -18.63 12.78 -6.21
C PRO A 115 -18.11 11.51 -6.86
N ILE A 116 -17.65 10.55 -6.06
CA ILE A 116 -17.22 9.27 -6.61
C ILE A 116 -18.42 8.77 -7.42
N LYS A 117 -18.40 8.99 -8.73
CA LYS A 117 -19.18 8.19 -9.65
C LYS A 117 -18.63 6.82 -9.36
N THR A 118 -19.44 6.05 -8.66
CA THR A 118 -19.27 4.62 -8.46
C THR A 118 -19.09 4.10 -9.88
N THR A 119 -17.84 4.02 -10.31
CA THR A 119 -17.46 3.61 -11.65
C THR A 119 -17.66 2.11 -11.57
N ASP A 120 -18.87 1.75 -11.98
CA ASP A 120 -19.51 0.45 -11.96
C ASP A 120 -19.52 -0.23 -10.58
N LYS A 121 -20.72 -0.37 -10.01
CA LYS A 121 -20.97 -1.38 -8.98
C LYS A 121 -20.32 -2.70 -9.48
N PRO A 122 -19.46 -3.37 -8.71
CA PRO A 122 -18.83 -4.60 -9.16
C PRO A 122 -19.93 -5.60 -9.56
N GLN A 123 -19.93 -6.01 -10.83
CA GLN A 123 -20.96 -6.90 -11.39
C GLN A 123 -20.85 -8.34 -10.85
N LEU A 124 -19.76 -8.69 -10.18
CA LEU A 124 -19.56 -10.00 -9.54
C LEU A 124 -19.86 -9.92 -8.04
N LYS A 125 -21.03 -10.43 -7.67
CA LYS A 125 -21.64 -10.30 -6.33
C LYS A 125 -21.33 -11.46 -5.38
N ASP A 126 -20.91 -12.61 -5.90
CA ASP A 126 -20.82 -13.84 -5.12
C ASP A 126 -19.35 -14.24 -4.81
N PRO A 127 -18.96 -14.36 -3.53
CA PRO A 127 -17.62 -14.78 -3.13
C PRO A 127 -17.18 -16.14 -3.68
N ASN A 128 -18.10 -17.09 -3.90
CA ASN A 128 -17.73 -18.39 -4.47
C ASN A 128 -17.33 -18.26 -5.94
N THR A 129 -18.03 -17.42 -6.70
CA THR A 129 -17.66 -17.09 -8.08
C THR A 129 -16.26 -16.45 -8.15
N ILE A 130 -15.96 -15.52 -7.23
CA ILE A 130 -14.64 -14.89 -7.14
C ILE A 130 -13.55 -15.92 -6.80
N LYS A 131 -13.82 -16.84 -5.86
CA LYS A 131 -12.92 -17.95 -5.54
C LYS A 131 -12.59 -18.80 -6.76
N VAL A 132 -13.60 -19.20 -7.54
CA VAL A 132 -13.41 -20.01 -8.76
C VAL A 132 -12.55 -19.27 -9.78
N VAL A 133 -12.85 -17.99 -10.03
CA VAL A 133 -12.12 -17.18 -11.01
C VAL A 133 -10.69 -16.91 -10.57
N LEU A 134 -10.44 -16.69 -9.27
CA LEU A 134 -9.10 -16.56 -8.71
C LEU A 134 -8.29 -17.85 -8.91
N ASN A 135 -8.84 -19.01 -8.57
CA ASN A 135 -8.13 -20.28 -8.74
C ASN A 135 -7.80 -20.57 -10.21
N ARG A 136 -8.72 -20.31 -11.14
CA ARG A 136 -8.45 -20.45 -12.59
C ARG A 136 -7.29 -19.56 -13.06
N HIS A 137 -7.21 -18.33 -12.56
CA HIS A 137 -6.12 -17.43 -12.91
C HIS A 137 -4.79 -17.89 -12.31
N LEU A 138 -4.81 -18.35 -11.05
CA LEU A 138 -3.62 -18.89 -10.39
C LEU A 138 -3.07 -20.11 -11.14
N GLU A 139 -3.95 -21.00 -11.61
CA GLU A 139 -3.59 -22.14 -12.47
C GLU A 139 -2.97 -21.67 -13.79
N ALA A 140 -3.58 -20.68 -14.46
CA ALA A 140 -3.09 -20.16 -15.74
C ALA A 140 -1.71 -19.49 -15.64
N GLU A 141 -1.43 -18.80 -14.53
CA GLU A 141 -0.14 -18.14 -14.27
C GLU A 141 0.87 -19.07 -13.59
N ASN A 142 0.53 -20.35 -13.39
CA ASN A 142 1.33 -21.34 -12.67
C ASN A 142 1.80 -20.85 -11.28
N ILE A 143 0.89 -20.17 -10.56
CA ILE A 143 1.10 -19.71 -9.20
C ILE A 143 0.58 -20.78 -8.25
N ASP A 144 1.46 -21.31 -7.39
CA ASP A 144 1.14 -22.40 -6.47
C ASP A 144 0.32 -21.96 -5.24
N PHE A 145 -0.77 -21.22 -5.48
CA PHE A 145 -1.74 -20.86 -4.44
C PHE A 145 -3.01 -21.67 -4.64
N LEU A 146 -3.66 -22.03 -3.54
CA LEU A 146 -5.02 -22.57 -3.54
C LEU A 146 -5.92 -21.65 -2.70
N VAL A 147 -6.80 -20.90 -3.36
CA VAL A 147 -7.81 -20.07 -2.66
C VAL A 147 -8.92 -20.98 -2.18
N ILE A 148 -9.04 -21.08 -0.85
CA ILE A 148 -9.99 -21.97 -0.18
C ILE A 148 -11.27 -21.24 0.22
N LYS A 149 -11.18 -19.95 0.54
CA LYS A 149 -12.31 -19.14 1.01
C LYS A 149 -12.17 -17.70 0.56
N VAL A 150 -13.26 -17.09 0.13
CA VAL A 150 -13.34 -15.66 -0.14
C VAL A 150 -14.46 -15.09 0.70
N VAL A 151 -14.22 -13.97 1.38
CA VAL A 151 -15.23 -13.26 2.17
C VAL A 151 -15.27 -11.79 1.76
N ARG A 152 -16.45 -11.19 1.83
CA ARG A 152 -16.61 -9.76 1.59
C ARG A 152 -16.27 -8.99 2.87
N VAL A 153 -15.42 -7.98 2.75
CA VAL A 153 -15.02 -7.08 3.83
C VAL A 153 -15.27 -5.64 3.37
N GLY A 154 -16.44 -5.11 3.71
CA GLY A 154 -16.91 -3.80 3.21
C GLY A 154 -17.02 -3.77 1.68
N ASN A 155 -16.21 -2.92 1.05
CA ASN A 155 -16.12 -2.76 -0.41
C ASN A 155 -14.97 -3.57 -1.03
N SER A 156 -14.41 -4.56 -0.32
CA SER A 156 -13.32 -5.40 -0.77
C SER A 156 -13.60 -6.86 -0.48
N TYR A 157 -12.76 -7.74 -0.99
CA TYR A 157 -12.78 -9.17 -0.74
C TYR A 157 -11.48 -9.59 -0.05
N MET A 158 -11.57 -10.53 0.89
CA MET A 158 -10.43 -11.21 1.48
C MET A 158 -10.43 -12.65 0.97
N ALA A 159 -9.37 -13.04 0.28
CA ALA A 159 -9.13 -14.37 -0.22
C ALA A 159 -8.14 -15.09 0.69
N TYR A 160 -8.63 -16.09 1.43
CA TYR A 160 -7.80 -16.98 2.20
C TYR A 160 -7.24 -18.06 1.29
N PHE A 161 -5.93 -18.19 1.26
CA PHE A 161 -5.23 -19.12 0.40
C PHE A 161 -4.25 -20.00 1.17
N LEU A 162 -3.83 -21.06 0.50
CA LEU A 162 -2.79 -22.00 0.94
C LEU A 162 -1.67 -22.00 -0.08
N SER A 163 -0.44 -22.16 0.40
CA SER A 163 0.79 -22.24 -0.39
C SER A 163 1.78 -23.13 0.37
N ASP A 164 2.59 -23.89 -0.36
CA ASP A 164 3.68 -24.68 0.22
C ASP A 164 4.96 -23.85 0.43
N GLU A 165 5.01 -22.60 -0.08
CA GLU A 165 6.16 -21.70 0.04
C GLU A 165 5.82 -20.33 0.69
N PRO A 166 5.35 -20.27 1.97
CA PRO A 166 4.91 -19.03 2.61
C PRO A 166 5.89 -17.83 2.51
N ARG A 167 7.20 -18.12 2.50
CA ARG A 167 8.26 -17.10 2.41
C ARG A 167 8.31 -16.39 1.06
N ARG A 168 7.74 -16.99 0.01
CA ARG A 168 7.78 -16.49 -1.37
C ARG A 168 6.45 -15.92 -1.83
N ASP A 169 5.38 -16.10 -1.08
CA ASP A 169 4.03 -15.69 -1.47
C ASP A 169 3.91 -14.19 -1.79
N SER A 170 4.60 -13.35 -1.01
CA SER A 170 4.52 -11.89 -1.14
C SER A 170 4.89 -11.37 -2.52
N ARG A 171 5.72 -12.09 -3.28
CA ARG A 171 6.14 -11.71 -4.63
C ARG A 171 4.97 -11.66 -5.62
N PHE A 172 3.91 -12.41 -5.37
CA PHE A 172 2.75 -12.53 -6.25
C PHE A 172 1.60 -11.58 -5.88
N PHE A 173 1.60 -11.02 -4.66
CA PHE A 173 0.45 -10.26 -4.17
C PHE A 173 0.16 -9.02 -5.01
N LYS A 174 1.20 -8.31 -5.45
CA LYS A 174 1.02 -7.11 -6.27
C LYS A 174 0.37 -7.45 -7.61
N SER A 175 0.92 -8.42 -8.35
CA SER A 175 0.38 -8.81 -9.66
C SER A 175 -1.06 -9.32 -9.55
N LEU A 176 -1.34 -10.14 -8.53
CA LEU A 176 -2.69 -10.66 -8.28
C LEU A 176 -3.70 -9.56 -7.91
N CYS A 177 -3.31 -8.61 -7.06
CA CYS A 177 -4.16 -7.48 -6.69
C CYS A 177 -4.43 -6.56 -7.89
N ASP A 178 -3.41 -6.32 -8.72
CA ASP A 178 -3.53 -5.48 -9.92
C ASP A 178 -4.39 -6.18 -10.98
N TRP A 179 -4.21 -7.49 -11.19
CA TRP A 179 -5.08 -8.28 -12.06
C TRP A 179 -6.53 -8.27 -11.59
N ALA A 180 -6.81 -8.53 -10.31
CA ALA A 180 -8.18 -8.53 -9.79
C ALA A 180 -8.85 -7.16 -9.95
N ARG A 181 -8.09 -6.07 -9.77
CA ARG A 181 -8.56 -4.71 -9.99
C ARG A 181 -8.87 -4.44 -11.46
N ASN A 182 -8.01 -4.89 -12.37
CA ASN A 182 -8.11 -4.58 -13.79
C ASN A 182 -9.13 -5.47 -14.52
N SER A 183 -9.10 -6.78 -14.24
CA SER A 183 -9.89 -7.81 -14.93
C SER A 183 -11.26 -7.99 -14.30
N LEU A 184 -11.35 -8.03 -12.97
CA LEU A 184 -12.60 -8.31 -12.25
C LEU A 184 -13.28 -7.05 -11.72
N LYS A 185 -12.60 -5.89 -11.80
CA LYS A 185 -13.07 -4.62 -11.22
C LYS A 185 -13.38 -4.72 -9.72
N ILE A 186 -12.67 -5.58 -9.00
CA ILE A 186 -12.81 -5.75 -7.55
C ILE A 186 -11.50 -5.41 -6.82
N ARG A 187 -11.61 -5.08 -5.54
CA ARG A 187 -10.47 -5.00 -4.63
C ARG A 187 -10.39 -6.30 -3.83
N VAL A 188 -9.31 -7.07 -4.01
CA VAL A 188 -9.06 -8.30 -3.25
C VAL A 188 -7.77 -8.17 -2.43
N PHE A 189 -7.77 -8.78 -1.26
CA PHE A 189 -6.59 -8.98 -0.43
C PHE A 189 -6.36 -10.48 -0.26
N PHE A 190 -5.11 -10.88 -0.11
CA PHE A 190 -4.72 -12.27 0.07
C PHE A 190 -4.18 -12.46 1.49
N GLU A 191 -4.68 -13.49 2.16
CA GLU A 191 -4.22 -13.89 3.49
C GLU A 191 -3.93 -15.38 3.50
N HIS A 192 -2.69 -15.74 3.86
CA HIS A 192 -2.33 -17.15 4.03
C HIS A 192 -3.04 -17.67 5.26
N ARG A 193 -3.83 -18.75 5.11
CA ARG A 193 -4.48 -19.41 6.25
C ARG A 193 -3.43 -19.86 7.27
N LYS A 194 -3.77 -19.61 8.52
CA LYS A 194 -3.02 -20.09 9.69
C LYS A 194 -3.89 -21.03 10.51
N ASP A 195 -3.25 -21.93 11.24
CA ASP A 195 -3.89 -22.76 12.26
C ASP A 195 -4.16 -21.95 13.55
N GLU A 196 -4.73 -22.59 14.56
CA GLU A 196 -5.03 -22.00 15.86
C GLU A 196 -3.77 -21.54 16.61
N GLU A 197 -2.64 -22.18 16.34
CA GLU A 197 -1.32 -21.85 16.90
C GLU A 197 -0.63 -20.70 16.13
N GLY A 198 -1.19 -20.26 15.01
CA GLY A 198 -0.68 -19.17 14.18
C GLY A 198 0.37 -19.60 13.14
N ASN A 199 0.58 -20.91 12.96
CA ASN A 199 1.45 -21.46 11.92
C ASN A 199 0.74 -21.46 10.56
N TYR A 200 1.51 -21.34 9.48
CA TYR A 200 0.96 -21.38 8.13
C TYR A 200 0.47 -22.79 7.77
N VAL A 201 -0.77 -22.88 7.32
CA VAL A 201 -1.31 -24.13 6.79
C VAL A 201 -0.79 -24.33 5.38
N LEU A 202 -0.04 -25.40 5.16
CA LEU A 202 0.52 -25.72 3.86
C LEU A 202 -0.54 -26.38 2.96
N LYS A 203 -0.40 -26.19 1.65
CA LYS A 203 -1.33 -26.73 0.66
C LYS A 203 -1.32 -28.25 0.67
N LYS A 204 -0.13 -28.87 0.75
CA LYS A 204 0.03 -30.33 0.86
C LYS A 204 -0.68 -30.94 2.07
N ASP A 205 -0.61 -30.28 3.24
CA ASP A 205 -1.18 -30.78 4.50
C ASP A 205 -2.71 -30.65 4.52
N TRP A 206 -3.22 -29.63 3.83
CA TRP A 206 -4.66 -29.44 3.63
C TRP A 206 -5.26 -30.46 2.68
N LEU A 207 -4.54 -30.79 1.61
CA LEU A 207 -4.99 -31.77 0.60
C LEU A 207 -4.92 -33.21 1.12
N SER A 208 -3.94 -33.53 1.96
CA SER A 208 -3.82 -34.86 2.58
C SER A 208 -4.87 -35.16 3.65
N GLY A 209 -5.67 -34.16 4.05
CA GLY A 209 -6.72 -34.32 5.07
C GLY A 209 -6.20 -34.29 6.51
N ASN A 210 -4.92 -33.96 6.72
CA ASN A 210 -4.29 -33.88 8.03
C ASN A 210 -4.72 -32.64 8.83
N VAL A 211 -5.47 -31.72 8.22
CA VAL A 211 -5.93 -30.47 8.82
C VAL A 211 -7.46 -30.44 8.85
N ARG A 212 -8.04 -30.10 10.00
CA ARG A 212 -9.50 -29.96 10.16
C ARG A 212 -10.04 -28.88 9.22
N LYS A 213 -11.02 -29.25 8.40
CA LYS A 213 -11.69 -28.36 7.45
C LYS A 213 -12.93 -27.77 8.12
N GLU A 214 -12.81 -26.57 8.65
CA GLU A 214 -13.96 -25.70 8.96
C GLU A 214 -14.42 -24.89 7.75
#